data_AF-A0A840TK79-F1
#
_entry.id   AF-A0A840TK79-F1
#
_cell.length_a   1.000
_cell.length_b   1.000
_cell.length_c   1.000
_cell.angle_alpha   90.00
_cell.angle_beta   90.00
_cell.angle_gamma   90.00
#
_symmetry.space_group_name_H-M   'P 1'
#
loop_
_entity.id
_entity.type
_entity.pdbx_description
1 polymer ?
#
loop_
_entity_poly.entity_id
_entity_poly.type
_entity_poly.pdbx_seq_one_letter_code
_entity_poly.pdbx_strand_id
1 'polypeptide(L)' 'MIQAILDGEASEGEKEHFRQNMDLCMPCIQTYQLEKCIKESLHSKVERRPCPQNLVATIKAKLNA' A
#
# COMPACT_ATOMS: atom_id res chain seq x y z
N MET A 1 7.85 -7.95 5.14
CA MET A 1 6.54 -8.57 4.87
C MET A 1 5.38 -7.65 5.23
N ILE A 2 5.21 -7.20 6.48
CA ILE A 2 4.10 -6.30 6.88
C ILE A 2 4.07 -5.01 6.05
N GLN A 3 5.21 -4.32 5.90
CA GLN A 3 5.32 -3.13 5.03
C GLN A 3 4.88 -3.41 3.59
N ALA A 4 5.44 -4.44 2.93
CA ALA A 4 5.04 -4.84 1.57
C ALA A 4 3.52 -5.14 1.45
N ILE A 5 2.91 -5.71 2.49
CA ILE A 5 1.45 -5.94 2.54
C ILE A 5 0.71 -4.61 2.63
N LEU A 6 1.15 -3.70 3.51
CA LEU A 6 0.56 -2.37 3.67
C LEU A 6 0.76 -1.49 2.43
N ASP A 7 1.87 -1.63 1.71
CA ASP A 7 2.22 -0.93 0.46
C ASP A 7 1.51 -1.50 -0.77
N GLY A 8 0.90 -2.69 -0.64
CA GLY A 8 0.25 -3.36 -1.78
C GLY A 8 1.24 -4.03 -2.74
N GLU A 9 2.50 -4.17 -2.32
CA GLU A 9 3.60 -4.77 -3.09
C GLU A 9 3.74 -6.28 -2.85
N ALA A 10 3.07 -6.82 -1.82
CA ALA A 10 3.07 -8.25 -1.55
C ALA A 10 2.28 -9.03 -2.61
N SER A 11 2.80 -10.20 -2.99
CA SER A 11 2.10 -11.17 -3.83
C SER A 11 0.87 -11.75 -3.12
N GLU A 12 -0.06 -12.33 -3.88
CA GLU A 12 -1.24 -12.98 -3.31
C GLU A 12 -0.88 -14.15 -2.37
N GLY A 13 0.18 -14.90 -2.68
CA GLY A 13 0.69 -15.96 -1.81
C GLY A 13 1.21 -15.43 -0.47
N GLU A 14 1.93 -14.30 -0.47
CA GLU A 14 2.42 -13.67 0.75
C GLU A 14 1.29 -13.08 1.59
N LYS A 15 0.27 -12.48 0.95
CA LYS A 15 -0.92 -11.99 1.64
C LYS A 15 -1.69 -13.11 2.31
N GLU A 16 -1.84 -14.25 1.63
CA GLU A 16 -2.53 -15.42 2.16
C GLU A 16 -1.75 -16.05 3.32
N HIS A 17 -0.44 -16.23 3.15
CA HIS A 17 0.44 -16.71 4.23
C HIS A 17 0.36 -15.80 5.47
N PHE A 18 0.40 -14.49 5.27
CA PHE A 18 0.24 -13.55 6.36
C PHE A 18 -1.13 -13.67 7.03
N ARG A 19 -2.24 -13.70 6.26
CA ARG A 19 -3.59 -13.84 6.80
C ARG A 19 -3.78 -15.10 7.65
N GLN A 20 -3.20 -16.23 7.24
CA GLN A 20 -3.32 -17.50 7.96
C GLN A 20 -2.51 -17.54 9.27
N ASN A 21 -1.47 -16.70 9.40
CA ASN A 21 -0.54 -16.75 10.53
C ASN A 21 -0.58 -15.50 11.42
N MET A 22 -1.21 -14.41 10.97
CA MET A 22 -1.21 -13.12 11.68
C MET A 22 -1.76 -13.27 13.10
N ASP A 23 -2.85 -14.01 13.25
CA ASP A 23 -3.57 -14.17 14.52
C ASP A 23 -2.78 -15.00 15.56
N LEU A 24 -1.75 -15.70 15.11
CA LEU A 24 -0.91 -16.57 15.94
C LEU A 24 0.30 -15.85 16.54
N CYS A 25 0.61 -14.62 16.07
CA CYS A 25 1.81 -13.89 16.47
C CYS A 25 1.45 -12.49 16.97
N MET A 26 1.38 -12.34 18.30
CA MET A 26 1.08 -11.05 18.96
C MET A 26 1.99 -9.89 18.51
N PRO A 27 3.33 -10.08 18.39
CA PRO A 27 4.19 -9.03 17.84
C PRO A 27 3.79 -8.60 16.42
N CYS A 28 3.46 -9.54 15.54
CA CYS A 28 3.05 -9.21 14.18
C CYS A 28 1.74 -8.44 14.13
N ILE A 29 0.76 -8.78 14.99
CA ILE A 29 -0.51 -8.05 15.12
C ILE A 29 -0.24 -6.60 15.54
N GLN A 30 0.56 -6.41 16.59
CA GLN A 30 0.89 -5.09 17.11
C GLN A 30 1.64 -4.24 16.09
N THR A 31 2.66 -4.81 15.43
CA THR A 31 3.41 -4.11 14.38
C THR A 31 2.51 -3.74 13.20
N TYR A 32 1.67 -4.67 12.73
CA TYR A 32 0.73 -4.39 11.64
C TYR A 32 -0.23 -3.25 11.98
N GLN A 33 -0.83 -3.28 13.18
CA GLN A 33 -1.73 -2.21 13.63
C GLN A 33 -1.01 -0.87 13.75
N LEU A 34 0.18 -0.85 14.35
CA LEU A 34 0.97 0.37 14.50
C LEU A 34 1.31 0.99 13.14
N GLU A 35 1.88 0.19 12.23
CA GLU A 35 2.29 0.67 10.91
C GLU A 35 1.08 1.12 10.08
N LYS A 36 -0.04 0.39 10.15
CA LYS A 36 -1.30 0.78 9.51
C LYS A 36 -1.80 2.13 10.01
N CYS A 37 -1.86 2.33 11.32
CA CYS A 37 -2.31 3.60 11.93
C CYS A 37 -1.42 4.78 11.52
N ILE A 38 -0.09 4.58 11.49
CA ILE A 38 0.85 5.60 11.04
C ILE A 38 0.56 5.96 9.58
N LYS A 39 0.39 4.95 8.72
CA LYS A 39 0.17 5.16 7.28
C LYS A 39 -1.15 5.87 7.00
N GLU A 40 -2.22 5.49 7.68
CA GLU A 40 -3.52 6.16 7.60
C GLU A 40 -3.42 7.62 8.05
N SER A 41 -2.68 7.89 9.13
CA SER A 41 -2.45 9.24 9.66
C SER A 41 -1.63 10.12 8.72
N LEU A 42 -0.65 9.54 8.02
CA LEU A 42 0.10 10.25 6.98
C LEU A 42 -0.80 10.52 5.77
N HIS A 43 -1.54 9.50 5.35
CA HIS A 43 -2.43 9.58 4.20
C HIS A 43 -3.51 10.66 4.38
N SER A 44 -4.05 10.84 5.59
CA SER A 44 -5.03 11.89 5.87
C SER A 44 -4.44 13.31 5.83
N LYS A 45 -3.12 13.46 5.95
CA LYS A 45 -2.41 14.75 5.96
C LYS A 45 -1.80 15.13 4.61
N VAL A 46 -1.76 14.20 3.67
CA VAL A 46 -1.25 14.45 2.32
C VAL A 46 -2.35 15.10 1.47
N GLU A 47 -2.05 16.27 0.90
CA GLU A 47 -2.92 16.92 -0.07
C GLU A 47 -2.90 16.12 -1.38
N ARG A 48 -4.04 15.53 -1.76
CA ARG A 48 -4.17 14.85 -3.05
C ARG A 48 -4.39 15.86 -4.17
N ARG A 49 -3.30 16.23 -4.85
CA ARG A 49 -3.35 17.11 -6.02
C ARG A 49 -3.71 16.33 -7.29
N PRO A 50 -4.55 16.89 -8.17
CA PRO A 50 -4.82 16.28 -9.47
C PRO A 50 -3.53 16.18 -10.29
N CYS A 51 -3.36 15.07 -11.00
CA CYS A 51 -2.25 14.90 -11.94
C CYS A 51 -2.40 15.92 -13.09
N PRO A 52 -1.34 16.70 -13.43
CA PRO A 52 -1.39 17.64 -14.55
C PRO A 52 -1.84 16.98 -15.85
N GLN A 53 -2.81 17.57 -16.55
CA GLN A 53 -3.41 16.94 -17.74
C GLN A 53 -2.41 16.68 -18.87
N ASN A 54 -1.40 17.54 -19.01
CA ASN A 54 -0.32 17.35 -19.97
C ASN A 54 0.48 16.07 -19.69
N LEU A 55 0.72 15.74 -18.42
CA LEU A 55 1.41 14.51 -18.02
C LEU A 55 0.53 13.29 -18.31
N VAL A 56 -0.76 13.36 -17.98
CA VAL A 56 -1.72 12.29 -18.31
C VAL A 56 -1.78 12.04 -19.82
N ALA A 57 -1.86 13.09 -20.63
CA ALA A 57 -1.87 12.97 -22.09
C ALA A 57 -0.57 12.34 -22.62
N THR A 58 0.58 12.77 -22.09
CA THR A 58 1.89 12.22 -22.45
C THR A 58 2.00 10.72 -22.14
N ILE A 59 1.52 10.30 -20.95
CA ILE A 59 1.53 8.88 -20.56
C ILE A 59 0.63 8.07 -21.51
N LYS A 60 -0.59 8.54 -21.79
CA LYS A 60 -1.52 7.85 -22.70
C LYS A 60 -0.97 7.70 -24.11
N ALA A 61 -0.30 8.73 -24.63
CA ALA A 61 0.33 8.69 -25.95
C ALA A 61 1.41 7.61 -26.05
N LYS A 62 2.21 7.40 -24.98
CA LYS A 62 3.26 6.38 -24.95
C LYS A 62 2.74 4.93 -24.82
N LEU A 63 1.53 4.72 -24.33
CA LEU A 63 0.93 3.39 -24.20
C LEU A 63 0.27 2.90 -25.49
N ASN A 64 -0.13 3.82 -26.37
CA ASN A 64 -0.83 3.54 -27.63
C ASN A 64 0.11 3.59 -28.86
N ALA A 65 1.41 3.74 -28.64
CA ALA A 65 2.46 3.70 -29.66
C ALA A 65 3.09 2.30 -29.68
#